data_AF-A0A429STJ1-F1
#
_entry.id   AF-A0A429STJ1-F1
#
_cell.length_a   1.000
_cell.length_b   1.000
_cell.length_c   1.000
_cell.angle_alpha   90.00
_cell.angle_beta   90.00
_cell.angle_gamma   90.00
#
_symmetry.space_group_name_H-M   'P 1'
#
loop_
_entity.id
_entity.type
_entity.pdbx_description
1 polymer ?
#
loop_
_entity_poly.entity_id
_entity_poly.type
_entity_poly.pdbx_seq_one_letter_code
_entity_poly.pdbx_strand_id
1 'polypeptide(L)'
;MRPVSTLRTLLATAALVGGTVMATATPAGAATCPHRDSPKIPGAKADWTLTCRNVEGQPALYIDGWVEDTRRDALCAVVRITPERQNHPDEVRACGYGERVQIHEFYRGRSAVVRLANSR
;
A
#
# COMPACT_ATOMS: atom_id res chain seq x y z
N MET A 1 23.81 24.88 -72.18
CA MET A 1 24.50 24.13 -71.11
C MET A 1 23.44 23.65 -70.13
N ARG A 2 23.32 22.34 -69.92
CA ARG A 2 22.40 21.72 -68.95
C ARG A 2 23.10 21.58 -67.60
N PRO A 3 22.49 21.96 -66.47
CA PRO A 3 22.89 21.43 -65.18
C PRO A 3 22.12 20.14 -64.87
N VAL A 4 22.90 19.17 -64.43
CA VAL A 4 22.61 17.76 -64.17
C VAL A 4 21.94 17.59 -62.79
N SER A 5 21.01 16.64 -62.72
CA SER A 5 20.34 16.16 -61.49
C SER A 5 21.29 15.44 -60.53
N THR A 6 20.88 15.42 -59.25
CA THR A 6 21.24 14.56 -58.09
C THR A 6 21.78 15.39 -56.92
N LEU A 7 21.49 15.13 -55.64
CA LEU A 7 21.20 13.89 -54.95
C LEU A 7 20.44 14.22 -53.64
N ARG A 8 19.54 13.32 -53.21
CA ARG A 8 18.83 13.34 -51.92
C ARG A 8 19.81 13.09 -50.77
N THR A 9 19.69 13.84 -49.68
CA THR A 9 20.21 13.40 -48.37
C THR A 9 19.28 13.88 -47.25
N LEU A 10 18.42 12.97 -46.80
CA LEU A 10 17.65 13.08 -45.55
C LEU A 10 18.60 12.76 -44.40
N LEU A 11 18.82 13.73 -43.51
CA LEU A 11 19.47 13.52 -42.20
C LEU A 11 18.44 13.86 -41.12
N ALA A 12 17.67 12.85 -40.73
CA ALA A 12 16.79 12.91 -39.57
C ALA A 12 17.57 12.40 -38.35
N THR A 13 18.14 13.32 -37.57
CA THR A 13 18.67 13.01 -36.23
C THR A 13 17.54 13.15 -35.22
N ALA A 14 16.95 12.02 -34.83
CA ALA A 14 15.99 11.95 -33.74
C ALA A 14 16.68 12.24 -32.40
N ALA A 15 16.33 13.36 -31.77
CA ALA A 15 16.71 13.63 -30.39
C ALA A 15 15.83 12.77 -29.47
N LEU A 16 16.39 11.68 -28.94
CA LEU A 16 15.77 10.91 -27.86
C LEU A 16 15.83 11.75 -26.57
N VAL A 17 14.75 12.49 -26.30
CA VAL A 17 14.48 13.05 -24.98
C VAL A 17 14.10 11.89 -24.08
N GLY A 18 15.09 11.30 -23.41
CA GLY A 18 14.90 10.33 -22.34
C GLY A 18 14.30 11.03 -21.12
N GLY A 19 12.99 11.28 -21.15
CA GLY A 19 12.24 11.69 -19.98
C GLY A 19 12.19 10.52 -19.00
N THR A 20 13.07 10.52 -18.00
CA THR A 20 12.90 9.66 -16.83
C THR A 20 11.64 10.09 -16.11
N VAL A 21 10.56 9.32 -16.31
CA VAL A 21 9.39 9.40 -15.45
C VAL A 21 9.85 8.89 -14.09
N MET A 22 10.30 9.81 -13.23
CA MET A 22 10.39 9.54 -11.81
C MET A 22 8.96 9.30 -11.34
N ALA A 23 8.57 8.02 -11.31
CA ALA A 23 7.42 7.59 -10.55
C ALA A 23 7.72 7.97 -9.10
N THR A 24 7.25 9.14 -8.68
CA THR A 24 7.22 9.53 -7.29
C THR A 24 6.32 8.51 -6.60
N ALA A 25 6.92 7.48 -6.02
CA ALA A 25 6.27 6.66 -5.02
C ALA A 25 5.90 7.65 -3.91
N THR A 26 4.66 8.13 -3.94
CA THR A 26 4.12 8.91 -2.83
C THR A 26 4.35 8.09 -1.57
N PRO A 27 5.03 8.63 -0.54
CA PRO A 27 5.13 7.94 0.73
C PRO A 27 3.70 7.54 1.12
N ALA A 28 3.51 6.26 1.47
CA ALA A 28 2.22 5.76 1.89
C ALA A 28 1.75 6.61 3.08
N GLY A 29 0.94 7.63 2.80
CA GLY A 29 0.44 8.55 3.80
C GLY A 29 -0.35 7.75 4.82
N ALA A 30 -0.22 8.10 6.09
CA ALA A 30 -1.09 7.55 7.12
C ALA A 30 -2.54 7.77 6.67
N ALA A 31 -3.33 6.69 6.66
CA ALA A 31 -4.72 6.78 6.25
C ALA A 31 -5.49 7.58 7.30
N THR A 32 -6.20 8.61 6.87
CA THR A 32 -7.08 9.42 7.70
C THR A 32 -8.50 8.88 7.64
N CYS A 33 -9.21 8.88 8.76
CA CYS A 33 -10.58 8.38 8.83
C CYS A 33 -11.63 9.25 8.10
N PRO A 34 -12.75 8.65 7.64
CA PRO A 34 -12.96 7.21 7.52
C PRO A 34 -12.17 6.66 6.32
N HIS A 35 -11.63 5.46 6.47
CA HIS A 35 -10.90 4.80 5.38
C HIS A 35 -11.20 3.31 5.40
N ARG A 36 -11.29 2.68 4.22
CA ARG A 36 -11.45 1.24 4.07
C ARG A 36 -10.46 0.77 3.03
N ASP A 37 -9.82 -0.37 3.29
CA ASP A 37 -8.90 -1.00 2.36
C ASP A 37 -9.11 -2.51 2.37
N SER A 38 -8.89 -3.14 1.22
CA SER A 38 -9.08 -4.58 1.02
C SER A 38 -7.93 -5.18 0.20
N PRO A 39 -6.68 -5.08 0.66
CA PRO A 39 -5.53 -5.47 -0.15
C PRO A 39 -5.39 -6.98 -0.26
N LYS A 40 -4.74 -7.39 -1.34
CA LYS A 40 -4.39 -8.78 -1.61
C LYS A 40 -2.97 -8.86 -2.13
N ILE A 41 -2.19 -9.77 -1.55
CA ILE A 41 -0.84 -10.11 -1.96
C ILE A 41 -0.74 -11.62 -2.22
N PRO A 42 0.32 -12.13 -2.86
CA PRO A 42 0.55 -13.56 -2.94
C PRO A 42 0.59 -14.20 -1.55
N GLY A 43 -0.36 -15.10 -1.30
CA GLY A 43 -0.46 -15.83 -0.05
C GLY A 43 -1.23 -15.14 1.07
N ALA A 44 -1.70 -13.90 0.90
CA ALA A 44 -2.52 -13.26 1.93
C ALA A 44 -3.56 -12.29 1.34
N LYS A 45 -4.67 -12.11 2.07
CA LYS A 45 -5.66 -11.07 1.79
C LYS A 45 -6.19 -10.51 3.10
N ALA A 46 -6.68 -9.29 3.08
CA ALA A 46 -7.26 -8.65 4.24
C ALA A 46 -8.35 -7.67 3.82
N ASP A 47 -9.18 -7.28 4.78
CA ASP A 47 -10.17 -6.21 4.64
C ASP A 47 -10.27 -5.51 5.99
N TRP A 48 -10.15 -4.18 5.99
CA TRP A 48 -10.29 -3.41 7.22
C TRP A 48 -10.91 -2.05 6.97
N THR A 49 -11.45 -1.46 8.03
CA THR A 49 -12.00 -0.11 8.07
C THR A 49 -11.41 0.64 9.26
N LEU A 50 -10.90 1.83 8.99
CA LEU A 50 -10.48 2.81 9.97
C LEU A 50 -11.64 3.77 10.21
N THR A 51 -12.10 3.83 11.45
CA THR A 51 -13.13 4.77 11.91
C THR A 51 -12.57 5.65 13.00
N CYS A 52 -12.80 6.96 12.90
CA CYS A 52 -12.37 7.88 13.96
C CYS A 52 -13.59 8.41 14.71
N ARG A 53 -13.47 8.46 16.03
CA ARG A 53 -14.46 9.02 16.94
C ARG A 53 -13.77 9.92 17.95
N ASN A 54 -14.54 10.69 18.70
CA ASN A 54 -14.03 11.32 19.91
C ASN A 54 -14.55 10.51 21.11
N VAL A 55 -13.64 10.05 21.96
CA VAL A 55 -13.95 9.33 23.21
C VAL A 55 -13.45 10.21 24.34
N GLU A 56 -14.33 10.61 25.26
CA GLU A 56 -13.99 11.51 26.37
C GLU A 56 -13.31 12.82 25.91
N GLY A 57 -13.75 13.35 24.76
CA GLY A 57 -13.18 14.56 24.16
C GLY A 57 -11.81 14.39 23.50
N GLN A 58 -11.28 13.16 23.43
CA GLN A 58 -10.01 12.84 22.77
C GLN A 58 -10.22 12.10 21.45
N PRO A 59 -9.37 12.34 20.43
CA PRO A 59 -9.45 11.60 19.18
C PRO A 59 -9.09 10.13 19.38
N ALA A 60 -9.95 9.25 18.86
CA ALA A 60 -9.81 7.81 18.89
C ALA A 60 -9.91 7.25 17.47
N LEU A 61 -9.06 6.27 17.17
CA LEU A 61 -9.03 5.47 15.96
C LEU A 61 -9.44 4.04 16.29
N TYR A 62 -10.40 3.52 15.54
CA TYR A 62 -10.85 2.14 15.57
C TYR A 62 -10.50 1.47 14.25
N ILE A 63 -9.95 0.26 14.32
CA ILE A 63 -9.61 -0.53 13.14
C ILE A 63 -10.32 -1.87 13.26
N ASP A 64 -11.31 -2.06 12.40
CA ASP A 64 -12.16 -3.26 12.38
C ASP A 64 -12.00 -3.97 11.04
N GLY A 65 -11.81 -5.28 11.06
CA GLY A 65 -11.56 -6.03 9.84
C GLY A 65 -11.14 -7.47 10.06
N TRP A 66 -10.43 -8.02 9.08
CA TRP A 66 -9.84 -9.35 9.16
C TRP A 66 -8.60 -9.46 8.27
N VAL A 67 -7.76 -10.43 8.60
CA VAL A 67 -6.64 -10.90 7.77
C VAL A 67 -6.80 -12.40 7.56
N GLU A 68 -6.54 -12.88 6.35
CA GLU A 68 -6.59 -14.30 6.00
C GLU A 68 -5.30 -14.74 5.32
N ASP A 69 -4.77 -15.85 5.80
CA ASP A 69 -3.69 -16.58 5.17
C ASP A 69 -4.26 -17.52 4.10
N THR A 70 -3.74 -17.39 2.88
CA THR A 70 -4.23 -18.13 1.70
C THR A 70 -3.18 -19.05 1.10
N ARG A 71 -2.01 -19.17 1.74
CA ARG A 71 -0.89 -20.01 1.29
C ARG A 71 -0.82 -21.29 2.10
N ARG A 72 -0.33 -22.35 1.46
CA ARG A 72 -0.01 -23.64 2.11
C ARG A 72 1.49 -23.70 2.37
N ASP A 73 1.97 -22.80 3.23
CA ASP A 73 3.35 -22.80 3.70
C ASP A 73 3.39 -22.60 5.22
N ALA A 74 4.60 -22.44 5.78
CA ALA A 74 4.79 -22.22 7.21
C ALA A 74 4.78 -20.72 7.59
N LEU A 75 4.42 -19.84 6.66
CA LEU A 75 4.52 -18.41 6.83
C LEU A 75 3.11 -17.81 7.03
N CYS A 76 2.97 -16.82 7.91
CA CYS A 76 1.68 -16.24 8.28
C CYS A 76 1.30 -15.00 7.45
N ALA A 77 0.02 -14.75 7.23
CA ALA A 77 -0.46 -13.44 6.79
C ALA A 77 -0.42 -12.45 7.96
N VAL A 78 0.08 -11.23 7.74
CA VAL A 78 0.29 -10.22 8.78
C VAL A 78 -0.28 -8.87 8.35
N VAL A 79 -1.13 -8.28 9.18
CA VAL A 79 -1.49 -6.87 9.09
C VAL A 79 -0.66 -6.09 10.11
N ARG A 80 0.15 -5.16 9.63
CA ARG A 80 0.95 -4.24 10.44
C ARG A 80 0.21 -2.92 10.57
N ILE A 81 0.07 -2.44 11.80
CA ILE A 81 -0.64 -1.22 12.14
C ILE A 81 0.35 -0.29 12.84
N THR A 82 0.59 0.90 12.28
CA THR A 82 1.42 1.93 12.92
C THR A 82 0.56 3.18 13.14
N PRO A 83 -0.03 3.34 14.33
CA PRO A 83 -0.76 4.55 14.70
C PRO A 83 0.15 5.77 14.73
N GLU A 84 -0.40 6.94 14.41
CA GLU A 84 0.32 8.23 14.39
C GLU A 84 1.12 8.54 15.65
N ARG A 85 0.60 8.14 16.83
CA ARG A 85 1.20 8.43 18.14
C ARG A 85 2.09 7.32 18.68
N GLN A 86 2.36 6.28 17.88
CA GLN A 86 3.15 5.13 18.30
C GLN A 86 4.34 4.95 17.35
N ASN A 87 5.51 4.67 17.93
CA ASN A 87 6.76 4.52 17.17
C ASN A 87 7.08 3.06 16.82
N HIS A 88 6.19 2.13 17.17
CA HIS A 88 6.31 0.71 16.84
C HIS A 88 5.01 0.22 16.21
N PRO A 89 5.08 -0.71 15.25
CA PRO A 89 3.89 -1.33 14.70
C PRO A 89 3.34 -2.40 15.64
N ASP A 90 2.02 -2.48 15.72
CA ASP A 90 1.32 -3.68 16.18
C ASP A 90 1.08 -4.62 14.99
N GLU A 91 0.91 -5.90 15.29
CA GLU A 91 0.74 -6.94 14.26
C GLU A 91 -0.42 -7.88 14.60
N VAL A 92 -1.35 -8.02 13.66
CA VAL A 92 -2.37 -9.08 13.68
C VAL A 92 -1.96 -10.16 12.68
N ARG A 93 -1.94 -11.42 13.13
CA ARG A 93 -1.38 -12.53 12.36
C ARG A 93 -2.42 -13.63 12.19
N ALA A 94 -2.56 -14.15 10.97
CA ALA A 94 -3.27 -15.39 10.67
C ALA A 94 -2.25 -16.43 10.17
N CYS A 95 -2.17 -17.58 10.83
CA CYS A 95 -1.12 -18.57 10.59
C CYS A 95 -1.72 -19.93 10.24
N GLY A 96 -1.86 -20.21 8.96
CA GLY A 96 -2.41 -21.48 8.50
C GLY A 96 -3.29 -21.29 7.28
N TYR A 97 -3.25 -22.27 6.37
CA TYR A 97 -4.00 -22.17 5.12
C TYR A 97 -5.51 -22.02 5.36
N GLY A 98 -6.06 -20.89 4.91
CA GLY A 98 -7.47 -20.53 5.06
C GLY A 98 -7.83 -19.96 6.44
N GLU A 99 -6.86 -19.81 7.35
CA GLU A 99 -7.08 -19.20 8.64
C GLU A 99 -7.39 -17.73 8.48
N ARG A 100 -8.49 -17.29 9.09
CA ARG A 100 -8.92 -15.89 9.11
C ARG A 100 -8.98 -15.41 10.55
N VAL A 101 -8.25 -14.33 10.83
CA VAL A 101 -8.20 -13.68 12.15
C VAL A 101 -8.86 -12.31 12.05
N GLN A 102 -9.71 -12.00 13.04
CA GLN A 102 -10.39 -10.71 13.14
C GLN A 102 -9.43 -9.64 13.67
N ILE A 103 -9.59 -8.43 13.17
CA ILE A 103 -8.91 -7.22 13.64
C ILE A 103 -9.96 -6.40 14.38
N HIS A 104 -9.70 -6.11 15.66
CA HIS A 104 -10.51 -5.20 16.47
C HIS A 104 -9.58 -4.40 17.37
N GLU A 105 -8.98 -3.36 16.79
CA GLU A 105 -7.94 -2.57 17.46
C GLU A 105 -8.41 -1.15 17.74
N PHE A 106 -7.89 -0.58 18.83
CA PHE A 106 -8.20 0.77 19.29
C PHE A 106 -6.93 1.54 19.61
N TYR A 107 -6.86 2.78 19.12
CA TYR A 107 -5.73 3.66 19.32
C TYR A 107 -6.15 5.09 19.63
N ARG A 108 -5.30 5.83 20.33
CA ARG A 108 -5.42 7.29 20.45
C ARG A 108 -4.87 7.94 19.18
N GLY A 109 -5.60 8.89 18.61
CA GLY A 109 -5.22 9.60 17.38
C GLY A 109 -6.28 9.53 16.29
N ARG A 110 -5.93 10.00 15.08
CA ARG A 110 -6.86 10.04 13.93
C ARG A 110 -6.34 9.35 12.67
N SER A 111 -5.14 8.81 12.72
CA SER A 111 -4.52 8.18 11.56
C SER A 111 -3.62 7.02 11.95
N ALA A 112 -3.49 6.07 11.03
CA ALA A 112 -2.54 4.98 11.11
C ALA A 112 -2.07 4.59 9.71
N VAL A 113 -0.86 4.06 9.63
CA VAL A 113 -0.40 3.31 8.46
C VAL A 113 -0.77 1.84 8.69
N VAL A 114 -1.61 1.28 7.83
CA VAL A 114 -2.01 -0.14 7.89
C VAL A 114 -1.53 -0.84 6.63
N ARG A 115 -0.83 -1.98 6.77
CA ARG A 115 -0.24 -2.69 5.63
C ARG A 115 -0.38 -4.19 5.77
N LEU A 116 -0.80 -4.84 4.68
CA LEU A 116 -0.73 -6.29 4.55
C LEU A 116 0.67 -6.73 4.13
N ALA A 117 1.19 -7.75 4.80
CA ALA A 117 2.48 -8.37 4.52
C ALA A 117 2.45 -9.87 4.83
N ASN A 118 3.47 -10.58 4.34
CA ASN A 118 3.77 -11.93 4.78
C ASN A 118 4.74 -11.87 5.98
N SER A 119 4.65 -12.82 6.90
CA SER A 119 5.68 -13.00 7.92
C SER A 119 7.04 -13.19 7.25
N ARG A 120 8.08 -12.58 7.84
CA ARG A 120 9.46 -12.75 7.40
C ARG A 120 10.01 -14.08 7.88
#